data_AF-A0A833WCP3-F1
#
_entry.id   AF-A0A833WCP3-F1
#
_cell.length_a   1.000
_cell.length_b   1.000
_cell.length_c   1.000
_cell.angle_alpha   90.00
_cell.angle_beta   90.00
_cell.angle_gamma   90.00
#
_symmetry.space_group_name_H-M   'P 1'
#
loop_
_entity.id
_entity.type
_entity.pdbx_description
1 polymer ?
#
loop_
_entity_poly.entity_id
_entity_poly.type
_entity_poly.pdbx_seq_one_letter_code
_entity_poly.pdbx_strand_id
1 'polypeptide(L)'
;MTDPWRSWANLVDSKVDNSSRWHSRHDHVLQTSDRIGDFLVTQLRTASRRFKDDEVIAEWGRDIHERLAGYELESRLLAKLASTGKVIQELERGIETMLDVLGIVDTDFENEWKMELQRERKQRVEMYRRLFNNRSQFESEMGDTEQQLELLTLMKHGVEEFGDVLSPLELDLIAQVFDALVLSSNIVVGVIPDWFATDKRGWSRSDKTFIAGEESCLRHVRTWAPLHHPHVRKFYGACHVGSPYVIHELTVSRYPNIGPWFYMYGCSLGLKYVHERGLVHEKLSFDNLQSLYDFKGMLSGLGLTRIEGKLSVEADVWAFGGIMFEFLVDFFSRDDSELEEFKRTQRLPESRPSFFNEEQWNLLLGMCEDDPTERTSMIEVAHSLGSILSQSGQDTWSDEEDFGSCRQAAVDNVDAYILPDSGLTISDVLQDAGELCDQLDDFAAINRPVYRRLVDVYDQLVAVSNALPLTLVEDFGSILWRFSFVLMRDRQATTAPSPRFVLQTLLLTAITGSTTTSTASFSAPNISRATNLSIIGSPAGSKHCNGNRRLFKSVWTTPSHSWMEYM
;
A
#
# COMPACT_ATOMS: atom_id res chain seq x y z
N MET A 1 -18.05 -14.00 -23.39
CA MET A 1 -18.40 -14.99 -22.35
C MET A 1 -18.00 -14.33 -21.05
N THR A 2 -18.98 -13.94 -20.23
CA THR A 2 -18.72 -13.36 -18.91
C THR A 2 -18.11 -14.40 -17.99
N ASP A 3 -17.01 -14.03 -17.32
CA ASP A 3 -16.44 -14.88 -16.28
C ASP A 3 -17.39 -14.86 -15.06
N PRO A 4 -18.08 -15.97 -14.72
CA PRO A 4 -19.03 -15.98 -13.62
C PRO A 4 -18.37 -15.60 -12.29
N TRP A 5 -17.06 -15.80 -12.14
CA TRP A 5 -16.29 -15.43 -10.94
C TRP A 5 -16.14 -13.92 -10.75
N ARG A 6 -16.40 -13.11 -11.78
CA ARG A 6 -16.26 -11.65 -11.74
C ARG A 6 -17.57 -10.88 -11.64
N SER A 7 -18.66 -11.55 -11.28
CA SER A 7 -19.96 -10.91 -11.04
C SER A 7 -20.06 -10.22 -9.66
N TRP A 8 -20.99 -9.29 -9.49
CA TRP A 8 -21.23 -8.61 -8.19
C TRP A 8 -21.50 -9.59 -7.05
N ALA A 9 -22.24 -10.66 -7.34
CA ALA A 9 -22.56 -11.71 -6.36
C ALA A 9 -21.28 -12.35 -5.78
N ASN A 10 -20.27 -12.58 -6.62
CA ASN A 10 -19.03 -13.23 -6.19
C ASN A 10 -18.00 -12.25 -5.63
N LEU A 11 -17.94 -11.01 -6.15
CA LEU A 11 -16.93 -10.03 -5.74
C LEU A 11 -17.33 -9.20 -4.53
N VAL A 12 -18.63 -8.94 -4.34
CA VAL A 12 -19.17 -8.06 -3.28
C VAL A 12 -20.08 -8.84 -2.34
N ASP A 13 -21.17 -9.45 -2.83
CA ASP A 13 -22.17 -10.08 -1.94
C ASP A 13 -21.56 -11.20 -1.08
N SER A 14 -20.62 -11.98 -1.63
CA SER A 14 -19.91 -13.04 -0.90
C SER A 14 -19.09 -12.55 0.30
N LYS A 15 -18.76 -11.25 0.33
CA LYS A 15 -17.90 -10.62 1.35
C LYS A 15 -18.67 -9.80 2.38
N VAL A 16 -19.98 -9.65 2.23
CA VAL A 16 -20.80 -8.76 3.07
C VAL A 16 -22.03 -9.46 3.59
N ASP A 17 -22.49 -9.05 4.78
CA ASP A 17 -23.74 -9.55 5.33
C ASP A 17 -24.94 -9.16 4.47
N ASN A 18 -25.97 -9.98 4.58
CA ASN A 18 -27.30 -9.75 4.03
C ASN A 18 -27.98 -8.45 4.47
N SER A 19 -27.50 -7.78 5.52
CA SER A 19 -28.00 -6.47 5.97
C SER A 19 -27.19 -5.29 5.44
N SER A 20 -26.05 -5.55 4.80
CA SER A 20 -25.13 -4.52 4.33
C SER A 20 -25.75 -3.71 3.19
N ARG A 21 -25.50 -2.39 3.19
CA ARG A 21 -25.89 -1.51 2.08
C ARG A 21 -25.26 -1.93 0.75
N TRP A 22 -24.16 -2.69 0.79
CA TRP A 22 -23.45 -3.19 -0.38
C TRP A 22 -24.09 -4.43 -0.99
N HIS A 23 -24.92 -5.16 -0.24
CA HIS A 23 -25.53 -6.38 -0.76
C HIS A 23 -26.58 -6.05 -1.83
N SER A 24 -26.52 -6.76 -2.96
CA SER A 24 -27.38 -6.58 -4.13
C SER A 24 -28.87 -6.85 -3.89
N ARG A 25 -29.25 -7.45 -2.75
CA ARG A 25 -30.63 -7.80 -2.43
C ARG A 25 -31.54 -6.61 -2.19
N HIS A 26 -30.98 -5.43 -1.89
CA HIS A 26 -31.77 -4.23 -1.69
C HIS A 26 -31.84 -3.41 -2.98
N ASP A 27 -33.05 -3.06 -3.36
CA ASP A 27 -33.42 -2.35 -4.59
C ASP A 27 -33.63 -0.85 -4.39
N HIS A 28 -33.65 -0.39 -3.14
CA HIS A 28 -33.81 1.01 -2.73
C HIS A 28 -32.58 1.53 -1.99
N VAL A 29 -32.54 2.85 -1.80
CA VAL A 29 -31.51 3.51 -0.99
C VAL A 29 -31.64 3.05 0.45
N LEU A 30 -30.60 2.40 0.95
CA LEU A 30 -30.48 2.07 2.37
C LEU A 30 -29.77 3.20 3.08
N GLN A 31 -30.49 3.90 3.94
CA GLN A 31 -29.92 4.97 4.74
C GLN A 31 -29.11 4.37 5.88
N THR A 32 -27.79 4.56 5.84
CA THR A 32 -26.89 4.17 6.94
C THR A 32 -27.06 5.09 8.14
N SER A 33 -26.60 4.64 9.30
CA SER A 33 -26.59 5.47 10.52
C SER A 33 -25.84 6.78 10.30
N ASP A 34 -24.75 6.75 9.53
CA ASP A 34 -23.82 7.86 9.31
C ASP A 34 -24.04 8.63 7.99
N ARG A 35 -24.96 8.15 7.13
CA ARG A 35 -25.57 8.91 6.01
C ARG A 35 -24.60 9.45 4.96
N ILE A 36 -23.61 8.66 4.51
CA ILE A 36 -22.64 9.10 3.49
C ILE A 36 -22.31 7.97 2.50
N GLY A 37 -22.37 8.25 1.20
CA GLY A 37 -22.17 7.30 0.12
C GLY A 37 -23.35 6.36 -0.12
N ASP A 38 -24.51 6.56 0.52
CA ASP A 38 -25.65 5.65 0.41
C ASP A 38 -26.25 5.67 -1.00
N PHE A 39 -26.33 6.86 -1.59
CA PHE A 39 -26.74 7.04 -2.97
C PHE A 39 -25.79 6.33 -3.94
N LEU A 40 -24.48 6.60 -3.85
CA LEU A 40 -23.47 6.01 -4.73
C LEU A 40 -23.55 4.48 -4.74
N VAL A 41 -23.56 3.86 -3.55
CA VAL A 41 -23.65 2.40 -3.42
C VAL A 41 -24.96 1.87 -4.02
N THR A 42 -26.06 2.60 -3.87
CA THR A 42 -27.34 2.23 -4.47
C THR A 42 -27.31 2.29 -6.00
N GLN A 43 -26.65 3.30 -6.56
CA GLN A 43 -26.48 3.43 -8.00
C GLN A 43 -25.60 2.31 -8.58
N LEU A 44 -24.50 1.96 -7.90
CA LEU A 44 -23.64 0.85 -8.32
C LEU A 44 -24.39 -0.49 -8.35
N ARG A 45 -25.16 -0.79 -7.30
CA ARG A 45 -26.00 -2.01 -7.26
C ARG A 45 -27.07 -2.02 -8.34
N THR A 46 -27.70 -0.86 -8.59
CA THR A 46 -28.74 -0.72 -9.61
C THR A 46 -28.16 -0.89 -11.01
N ALA A 47 -26.98 -0.36 -11.25
CA ALA A 47 -26.24 -0.56 -12.49
C ALA A 47 -25.93 -2.05 -12.67
N SER A 48 -25.28 -2.71 -11.70
CA SER A 48 -24.93 -4.13 -11.79
C SER A 48 -26.14 -5.02 -12.12
N ARG A 49 -27.29 -4.83 -11.46
CA ARG A 49 -28.52 -5.61 -11.74
C ARG A 49 -29.04 -5.47 -13.18
N ARG A 50 -28.81 -4.31 -13.81
CA ARG A 50 -29.39 -3.98 -15.11
C ARG A 50 -28.56 -4.49 -16.28
N PHE A 51 -27.25 -4.69 -16.09
CA PHE A 51 -26.34 -5.14 -17.13
C PHE A 51 -26.08 -6.65 -17.03
N LYS A 52 -26.07 -7.33 -18.19
CA LYS A 52 -25.74 -8.76 -18.26
C LYS A 52 -24.23 -9.05 -18.12
N ASP A 53 -23.40 -8.04 -18.44
CA ASP A 53 -21.94 -8.07 -18.33
C ASP A 53 -21.53 -7.03 -17.28
N ASP A 54 -21.75 -7.34 -16.00
CA ASP A 54 -21.53 -6.43 -14.86
C ASP A 54 -20.11 -6.49 -14.27
N GLU A 55 -19.19 -7.21 -14.93
CA GLU A 55 -17.81 -7.45 -14.45
C GLU A 55 -17.10 -6.16 -14.02
N VAL A 56 -17.13 -5.13 -14.87
CA VAL A 56 -16.51 -3.84 -14.57
C VAL A 56 -17.18 -3.22 -13.33
N ILE A 57 -18.51 -3.15 -13.30
CA ILE A 57 -19.22 -2.54 -12.16
C ILE A 57 -18.97 -3.32 -10.86
N ALA A 58 -18.85 -4.65 -10.93
CA ALA A 58 -18.59 -5.53 -9.80
C ALA A 58 -17.15 -5.38 -9.26
N GLU A 59 -16.14 -5.32 -10.14
CA GLU A 59 -14.75 -5.08 -9.72
C GLU A 59 -14.58 -3.73 -9.04
N TRP A 60 -15.35 -2.74 -9.49
CA TRP A 60 -15.37 -1.38 -8.97
C TRP A 60 -16.11 -1.27 -7.65
N GLY A 61 -17.31 -1.86 -7.57
CA GLY A 61 -18.04 -1.99 -6.32
C GLY A 61 -17.19 -2.66 -5.26
N ARG A 62 -16.46 -3.73 -5.63
CA ARG A 62 -15.46 -4.37 -4.78
C ARG A 62 -14.37 -3.40 -4.37
N ASP A 63 -13.73 -2.67 -5.29
CA ASP A 63 -12.62 -1.75 -4.97
C ASP A 63 -13.05 -0.66 -3.98
N ILE A 64 -14.17 0.03 -4.23
CA ILE A 64 -14.68 1.08 -3.34
C ILE A 64 -15.08 0.49 -1.99
N HIS A 65 -15.85 -0.62 -1.97
CA HIS A 65 -16.21 -1.31 -0.73
C HIS A 65 -14.97 -1.65 0.10
N GLU A 66 -13.96 -2.18 -0.56
CA GLU A 66 -12.72 -2.58 0.05
C GLU A 66 -11.93 -1.40 0.63
N ARG A 67 -11.89 -0.24 -0.06
CA ARG A 67 -11.29 1.01 0.46
C ARG A 67 -12.06 1.59 1.65
N LEU A 68 -13.37 1.38 1.67
CA LEU A 68 -14.24 1.80 2.77
C LEU A 68 -14.42 0.74 3.87
N ALA A 69 -13.84 -0.46 3.73
CA ALA A 69 -14.12 -1.59 4.63
C ALA A 69 -13.89 -1.27 6.11
N GLY A 70 -12.81 -0.55 6.45
CA GLY A 70 -12.56 -0.13 7.83
C GLY A 70 -13.62 0.84 8.37
N TYR A 71 -14.14 1.73 7.51
CA TYR A 71 -15.21 2.66 7.85
C TYR A 71 -16.57 1.96 7.97
N GLU A 72 -16.83 0.94 7.13
CA GLU A 72 -18.05 0.13 7.19
C GLU A 72 -18.11 -0.74 8.46
N LEU A 73 -16.96 -1.26 8.92
CA LEU A 73 -16.85 -2.05 10.14
C LEU A 73 -16.86 -1.23 11.43
N GLU A 74 -16.42 0.03 11.38
CA GLU A 74 -16.49 0.91 12.55
C GLU A 74 -17.96 1.15 12.93
N SER A 75 -18.24 1.16 14.22
CA SER A 75 -19.59 1.38 14.75
C SER A 75 -19.71 2.68 15.55
N ARG A 76 -18.60 3.16 16.11
CA ARG A 76 -18.51 4.40 16.88
C ARG A 76 -18.60 5.59 15.95
N LEU A 77 -19.55 6.48 16.22
CA LEU A 77 -19.82 7.63 15.38
C LEU A 77 -18.66 8.64 15.43
N LEU A 78 -18.05 8.86 16.59
CA LEU A 78 -16.93 9.82 16.69
C LEU A 78 -15.68 9.34 15.92
N ALA A 79 -15.43 8.03 15.85
CA ALA A 79 -14.35 7.47 15.04
C ALA A 79 -14.67 7.60 13.54
N LYS A 80 -15.94 7.42 13.14
CA LYS A 80 -16.38 7.72 11.77
C LYS A 80 -16.27 9.18 11.40
N LEU A 81 -16.54 10.10 12.33
CA LEU A 81 -16.34 11.53 12.14
C LEU A 81 -14.86 11.84 11.84
N ALA A 82 -13.93 11.21 12.56
CA ALA A 82 -12.49 11.37 12.34
C ALA A 82 -12.03 10.96 10.93
N SER A 83 -12.69 9.97 10.31
CA SER A 83 -12.37 9.48 8.97
C SER A 83 -13.10 10.23 7.83
N THR A 84 -13.83 11.31 8.14
CA THR A 84 -14.69 12.02 7.17
C THR A 84 -13.95 12.44 5.90
N GLY A 85 -12.78 13.08 6.03
CA GLY A 85 -12.02 13.57 4.87
C GLY A 85 -11.58 12.44 3.94
N LYS A 86 -11.07 11.35 4.52
CA LYS A 86 -10.68 10.14 3.77
C LYS A 86 -11.88 9.52 3.05
N VAL A 87 -13.01 9.32 3.74
CA VAL A 87 -14.20 8.71 3.15
C VAL A 87 -14.72 9.55 1.99
N ILE A 88 -14.76 10.87 2.14
CA ILE A 88 -15.20 11.77 1.07
C ILE A 88 -14.24 11.68 -0.12
N GLN A 89 -12.93 11.71 0.11
CA GLN A 89 -11.93 11.59 -0.97
C GLN A 89 -12.11 10.28 -1.74
N GLU A 90 -12.35 9.16 -1.04
CA GLU A 90 -12.59 7.86 -1.67
C GLU A 90 -13.89 7.82 -2.47
N LEU A 91 -14.95 8.47 -1.97
CA LEU A 91 -16.22 8.57 -2.68
C LEU A 91 -16.11 9.50 -3.91
N GLU A 92 -15.47 10.66 -3.79
CA GLU A 92 -15.27 11.61 -4.89
C GLU A 92 -14.42 10.99 -6.00
N ARG A 93 -13.29 10.36 -5.65
CA ARG A 93 -12.47 9.62 -6.61
C ARG A 93 -13.25 8.44 -7.21
N GLY A 94 -14.04 7.73 -6.39
CA GLY A 94 -14.88 6.64 -6.87
C GLY A 94 -15.91 7.09 -7.91
N ILE A 95 -16.51 8.26 -7.74
CA ILE A 95 -17.42 8.88 -8.71
C ILE A 95 -16.67 9.22 -9.99
N GLU A 96 -15.57 9.96 -9.91
CA GLU A 96 -14.79 10.42 -11.08
C GLU A 96 -14.29 9.25 -11.92
N THR A 97 -13.61 8.31 -11.27
CA THR A 97 -13.03 7.16 -11.97
C THR A 97 -14.15 6.32 -12.64
N MET A 98 -15.35 6.23 -12.04
CA MET A 98 -16.48 5.49 -12.60
C MET A 98 -17.06 6.16 -13.84
N LEU A 99 -17.19 7.49 -13.82
CA LEU A 99 -17.66 8.27 -14.99
C LEU A 99 -16.72 8.08 -16.18
N ASP A 100 -15.41 8.13 -15.92
CA ASP A 100 -14.37 7.94 -16.94
C ASP A 100 -14.46 6.55 -17.58
N VAL A 101 -14.55 5.49 -16.76
CA VAL A 101 -14.61 4.11 -17.25
C VAL A 101 -15.91 3.80 -17.98
N LEU A 102 -17.04 4.37 -17.54
CA LEU A 102 -18.31 4.24 -18.26
C LEU A 102 -18.39 5.16 -19.50
N GLY A 103 -17.39 6.02 -19.72
CA GLY A 103 -17.35 6.96 -20.84
C GLY A 103 -18.50 7.97 -20.80
N ILE A 104 -19.00 8.28 -19.60
CA ILE A 104 -20.09 9.23 -19.40
C ILE A 104 -19.48 10.63 -19.42
N VAL A 105 -19.53 11.29 -20.57
CA VAL A 105 -19.13 12.70 -20.73
C VAL A 105 -20.28 13.66 -20.38
N ASP A 106 -21.38 13.14 -19.81
CA ASP A 106 -22.54 13.94 -19.45
C ASP A 106 -22.29 14.67 -18.12
N THR A 107 -22.00 15.96 -18.24
CA THR A 107 -21.80 16.85 -17.10
C THR A 107 -23.01 16.92 -16.18
N ASP A 108 -24.23 16.73 -16.69
CA ASP A 108 -25.44 16.82 -15.85
C ASP A 108 -25.54 15.61 -14.91
N PHE A 109 -25.10 14.45 -15.36
CA PHE A 109 -25.08 13.22 -14.57
C PHE A 109 -24.02 13.23 -13.46
N GLU A 110 -22.80 13.69 -13.81
CA GLU A 110 -21.74 13.93 -12.83
C GLU A 110 -22.20 14.94 -11.77
N ASN A 111 -22.84 16.02 -12.21
CA ASN A 111 -23.37 17.05 -11.32
C ASN A 111 -24.43 16.49 -10.37
N GLU A 112 -25.30 15.57 -10.82
CA GLU A 112 -26.29 14.93 -9.95
C GLU A 112 -25.63 14.14 -8.81
N TRP A 113 -24.65 13.29 -9.11
CA TRP A 113 -24.00 12.45 -8.11
C TRP A 113 -23.17 13.28 -7.13
N LYS A 114 -22.47 14.29 -7.65
CA LYS A 114 -21.74 15.27 -6.81
C LYS A 114 -22.72 16.06 -5.93
N MET A 115 -23.84 16.55 -6.47
CA MET A 115 -24.87 17.25 -5.68
C MET A 115 -25.46 16.38 -4.58
N GLU A 116 -25.69 15.11 -4.88
CA GLU A 116 -26.27 14.15 -3.96
C GLU A 116 -25.29 13.78 -2.83
N LEU A 117 -24.01 13.58 -3.14
CA LEU A 117 -22.96 13.45 -2.12
C LEU A 117 -22.88 14.69 -1.23
N GLN A 118 -22.98 15.90 -1.82
CA GLN A 118 -23.03 17.14 -1.04
C GLN A 118 -24.28 17.25 -0.15
N ARG A 119 -25.41 16.69 -0.58
CA ARG A 119 -26.64 16.61 0.23
C ARG A 119 -26.43 15.70 1.44
N GLU A 120 -25.85 14.52 1.22
CA GLU A 120 -25.50 13.57 2.28
C GLU A 120 -24.52 14.18 3.29
N ARG A 121 -23.44 14.84 2.83
CA ARG A 121 -22.47 15.56 3.68
C ARG A 121 -23.15 16.57 4.60
N LYS A 122 -24.06 17.41 4.07
CA LYS A 122 -24.81 18.39 4.88
C LYS A 122 -25.72 17.73 5.92
N GLN A 123 -26.38 16.63 5.55
CA GLN A 123 -27.24 15.89 6.48
C GLN A 123 -26.43 15.20 7.59
N ARG A 124 -25.23 14.72 7.27
CA ARG A 124 -24.28 14.13 8.21
C ARG A 124 -23.81 15.17 9.23
N VAL A 125 -23.45 16.39 8.82
CA VAL A 125 -23.10 17.48 9.75
C VAL A 125 -24.22 17.76 10.76
N GLU A 126 -25.47 17.86 10.29
CA GLU A 126 -26.62 18.10 11.17
C GLU A 126 -26.87 16.93 12.14
N MET A 127 -26.67 15.69 11.69
CA MET A 127 -26.74 14.51 12.55
C MET A 127 -25.70 14.57 13.67
N TYR A 128 -24.43 14.85 13.35
CA TYR A 128 -23.36 14.95 14.35
C TYR A 128 -23.57 16.12 15.32
N ARG A 129 -24.14 17.25 14.87
CA ARG A 129 -24.53 18.34 15.77
C ARG A 129 -25.57 17.89 16.80
N ARG A 130 -26.52 17.04 16.41
CA ARG A 130 -27.50 16.46 17.36
C ARG A 130 -26.84 15.49 18.33
N LEU A 131 -25.91 14.65 17.84
CA LEU A 131 -25.12 13.76 18.68
C LEU A 131 -24.34 14.56 19.73
N PHE A 132 -23.64 15.61 19.28
CA PHE A 132 -22.83 16.49 20.12
C PHE A 132 -23.67 17.20 21.20
N ASN A 133 -24.87 17.67 20.84
CA ASN A 133 -25.78 18.32 21.79
C ASN A 133 -26.46 17.34 22.77
N ASN A 134 -26.39 16.03 22.52
CA ASN A 134 -26.91 15.00 23.40
C ASN A 134 -25.81 14.51 24.35
N ARG A 135 -25.70 15.14 25.52
CA ARG A 135 -24.62 14.89 26.47
C ARG A 135 -24.41 13.42 26.82
N SER A 136 -25.48 12.67 27.12
CA SER A 136 -25.35 11.25 27.49
C SER A 136 -24.87 10.38 26.34
N GLN A 137 -25.29 10.67 25.11
CA GLN A 137 -24.86 9.93 23.94
C GLN A 137 -23.42 10.29 23.56
N PHE A 138 -23.07 11.57 23.64
CA PHE A 138 -21.71 12.04 23.43
C PHE A 138 -20.75 11.39 24.43
N GLU A 139 -21.06 11.42 25.73
CA GLU A 139 -20.27 10.77 26.79
C GLU A 139 -20.12 9.26 26.56
N SER A 140 -21.18 8.60 26.11
CA SER A 140 -21.12 7.17 25.76
C SER A 140 -20.23 6.89 24.54
N GLU A 141 -20.20 7.78 23.54
CA GLU A 141 -19.37 7.62 22.33
C GLU A 141 -17.89 7.97 22.57
N MET A 142 -17.59 8.87 23.50
CA MET A 142 -16.21 9.19 23.88
C MET A 142 -15.48 7.96 24.44
N GLY A 143 -16.21 7.14 25.20
CA GLY A 143 -15.66 5.93 25.79
C GLY A 143 -14.67 6.21 26.92
N ASP A 144 -13.77 5.27 27.16
CA ASP A 144 -12.70 5.37 28.16
C ASP A 144 -11.52 6.25 27.69
N THR A 145 -10.50 6.38 28.54
CA THR A 145 -9.31 7.19 28.28
C THR A 145 -8.53 6.75 27.03
N GLU A 146 -8.45 5.44 26.75
CA GLU A 146 -7.73 4.92 25.57
C GLU A 146 -8.50 5.27 24.30
N GLN A 147 -9.83 5.12 24.34
CA GLN A 147 -10.71 5.49 23.24
C GLN A 147 -10.71 7.00 22.99
N GLN A 148 -10.65 7.83 24.04
CA GLN A 148 -10.55 9.28 23.90
C GLN A 148 -9.24 9.71 23.24
N LEU A 149 -8.11 9.10 23.63
CA LEU A 149 -6.81 9.33 22.99
C LEU A 149 -6.83 8.91 21.51
N GLU A 150 -7.45 7.76 21.21
CA GLU A 150 -7.65 7.30 19.83
C GLU A 150 -8.44 8.31 19.01
N LEU A 151 -9.60 8.76 19.51
CA LEU A 151 -10.46 9.72 18.81
C LEU A 151 -9.72 11.02 18.52
N LEU A 152 -9.05 11.61 19.52
CA LEU A 152 -8.29 12.84 19.35
C LEU A 152 -7.16 12.66 18.31
N THR A 153 -6.44 11.55 18.37
CA THR A 153 -5.34 11.26 17.45
C THR A 153 -5.84 11.08 16.02
N LEU A 154 -6.92 10.31 15.83
CA LEU A 154 -7.52 10.09 14.52
C LEU A 154 -8.12 11.38 13.93
N MET A 155 -8.78 12.22 14.74
CA MET A 155 -9.33 13.50 14.27
C MET A 155 -8.23 14.46 13.82
N LYS A 156 -7.16 14.56 14.62
CA LYS A 156 -6.01 15.41 14.27
C LYS A 156 -5.35 14.94 12.98
N HIS A 157 -5.01 13.65 12.88
CA HIS A 157 -4.46 13.06 11.66
C HIS A 157 -5.40 13.24 10.46
N GLY A 158 -6.71 13.01 10.64
CA GLY A 158 -7.70 13.14 9.58
C GLY A 158 -7.77 14.57 9.01
N VAL A 159 -7.65 15.59 9.86
CA VAL A 159 -7.62 16.99 9.43
C VAL A 159 -6.27 17.37 8.81
N GLU A 160 -5.15 16.88 9.36
CA GLU A 160 -3.81 17.15 8.83
C GLU A 160 -3.61 16.55 7.42
N GLU A 161 -4.09 15.32 7.19
CA GLU A 161 -3.94 14.61 5.90
C GLU A 161 -5.04 14.95 4.89
N PHE A 162 -6.29 15.03 5.32
CA PHE A 162 -7.45 15.12 4.42
C PHE A 162 -8.23 16.44 4.55
N GLY A 163 -7.65 17.44 5.21
CA GLY A 163 -8.29 18.73 5.48
C GLY A 163 -8.74 19.48 4.22
N ASP A 164 -8.03 19.31 3.10
CA ASP A 164 -8.33 19.99 1.84
C ASP A 164 -9.65 19.52 1.19
N VAL A 165 -10.10 18.31 1.52
CA VAL A 165 -11.35 17.72 1.00
C VAL A 165 -12.56 18.11 1.87
N LEU A 166 -12.31 18.55 3.11
CA LEU A 166 -13.35 18.90 4.07
C LEU A 166 -13.96 20.27 3.78
N SER A 167 -15.29 20.35 3.90
CA SER A 167 -15.99 21.62 3.84
C SER A 167 -15.78 22.44 5.13
N PRO A 168 -15.95 23.78 5.08
CA PRO A 168 -15.84 24.61 6.28
C PRO A 168 -16.77 24.18 7.44
N LEU A 169 -17.94 23.62 7.12
CA LEU A 169 -18.90 23.15 8.13
C LEU A 169 -18.45 21.84 8.79
N GLU A 170 -17.82 20.94 8.03
CA GLU A 170 -17.28 19.70 8.57
C GLU A 170 -16.04 19.98 9.43
N LEU A 171 -15.15 20.88 8.98
CA LEU A 171 -13.99 21.32 9.77
C LEU A 171 -14.41 21.97 11.08
N ASP A 172 -15.39 22.88 11.05
CA ASP A 172 -15.93 23.53 12.25
C ASP A 172 -16.53 22.52 13.24
N LEU A 173 -17.27 21.53 12.73
CA LEU A 173 -17.83 20.45 13.54
C LEU A 173 -16.72 19.59 14.17
N ILE A 174 -15.73 19.14 13.39
CA ILE A 174 -14.63 18.32 13.88
C ILE A 174 -13.85 19.09 14.95
N ALA A 175 -13.57 20.39 14.73
CA ALA A 175 -12.89 21.23 15.70
C ALA A 175 -13.67 21.36 17.03
N GLN A 176 -14.99 21.61 16.96
CA GLN A 176 -15.82 21.68 18.17
C GLN A 176 -15.84 20.37 18.97
N VAL A 177 -15.94 19.24 18.27
CA VAL A 177 -15.92 17.91 18.89
C VAL A 177 -14.54 17.64 19.50
N PHE A 178 -13.46 17.98 18.79
CA PHE A 178 -12.09 17.84 19.28
C PHE A 178 -11.88 18.67 20.56
N ASP A 179 -12.25 19.95 20.56
CA ASP A 179 -12.11 20.82 21.73
C ASP A 179 -12.90 20.30 22.93
N ALA A 180 -14.12 19.81 22.70
CA ALA A 180 -14.93 19.20 23.74
C ALA A 180 -14.31 17.91 24.31
N LEU A 181 -13.72 17.07 23.46
CA LEU A 181 -12.98 15.87 23.87
C LEU A 181 -11.75 16.24 24.72
N VAL A 182 -11.00 17.27 24.33
CA VAL A 182 -9.84 17.76 25.12
C VAL A 182 -10.30 18.27 26.48
N LEU A 183 -11.39 19.05 26.53
CA LEU A 183 -11.93 19.61 27.76
C LEU A 183 -12.51 18.53 28.70
N SER A 184 -13.11 17.47 28.16
CA SER A 184 -13.70 16.39 28.96
C SER A 184 -12.66 15.39 29.48
N SER A 185 -11.66 15.06 28.65
CA SER A 185 -10.63 14.05 28.94
C SER A 185 -9.38 14.62 29.62
N ASN A 186 -9.12 15.93 29.44
CA ASN A 186 -7.84 16.57 29.75
C ASN A 186 -6.62 15.93 29.04
N ILE A 187 -6.85 15.28 27.90
CA ILE A 187 -5.82 14.70 27.03
C ILE A 187 -5.42 15.72 25.97
N VAL A 188 -4.11 15.83 25.73
CA VAL A 188 -3.56 16.67 24.66
C VAL A 188 -2.73 15.79 23.72
N VAL A 189 -3.11 15.77 22.44
CA VAL A 189 -2.38 15.02 21.41
C VAL A 189 -1.22 15.85 20.88
N GLY A 190 -0.01 15.30 21.00
CA GLY A 190 1.23 15.85 20.47
C GLY A 190 1.28 15.87 18.93
N VAL A 191 2.46 16.09 18.37
CA VAL A 191 2.65 16.04 16.91
C VAL A 191 2.34 14.62 16.42
N ILE A 192 1.53 14.51 15.35
CA ILE A 192 1.30 13.21 14.70
C ILE A 192 2.61 12.81 14.00
N PRO A 193 3.18 11.64 14.31
CA PRO A 193 4.42 11.22 13.67
C PRO A 193 4.24 10.96 12.17
N ASP A 194 5.27 11.24 11.36
CA ASP A 194 5.23 11.03 9.89
C ASP A 194 5.01 9.56 9.49
N TRP A 195 5.30 8.61 10.38
CA TRP A 195 5.03 7.18 10.17
C TRP A 195 3.61 6.76 10.55
N PHE A 196 2.80 7.65 11.15
CA PHE A 196 1.45 7.33 11.58
C PHE A 196 0.56 7.07 10.37
N ALA A 197 -0.07 5.90 10.33
CA ALA A 197 -0.86 5.47 9.19
C ALA A 197 -2.05 4.62 9.62
N THR A 198 -3.23 4.97 9.09
CA THR A 198 -4.49 4.29 9.41
C THR A 198 -4.92 3.28 8.32
N ASP A 199 -4.33 3.35 7.13
CA ASP A 199 -4.68 2.49 6.00
C ASP A 199 -3.46 1.85 5.34
N LYS A 200 -3.55 0.54 5.08
CA LYS A 200 -2.50 -0.19 4.37
C LYS A 200 -2.52 0.04 2.86
N ARG A 201 -3.66 0.48 2.31
CA ARG A 201 -3.87 0.61 0.86
C ARG A 201 -3.10 1.75 0.20
N GLY A 202 -2.47 2.63 0.98
CA GLY A 202 -1.48 3.59 0.47
C GLY A 202 -0.25 2.90 -0.14
N TRP A 203 -0.04 1.62 0.17
CA TRP A 203 1.07 0.82 -0.34
C TRP A 203 0.57 -0.42 -1.07
N SER A 204 1.17 -0.68 -2.24
CA SER A 204 0.96 -1.94 -2.96
C SER A 204 1.57 -3.09 -2.16
N ARG A 205 0.90 -4.26 -2.19
CA ARG A 205 1.34 -5.48 -1.50
C ARG A 205 1.70 -5.19 -0.04
N SER A 206 0.72 -4.77 0.74
CA SER A 206 0.88 -4.45 2.15
C SER A 206 -0.02 -5.31 3.02
N ASP A 207 0.39 -5.47 4.28
CA ASP A 207 -0.42 -6.11 5.30
C ASP A 207 -0.37 -5.40 6.65
N LYS A 208 -1.30 -5.76 7.53
CA LYS A 208 -1.45 -5.23 8.89
C LYS A 208 -1.24 -6.33 9.91
N THR A 209 -0.31 -6.12 10.85
CA THR A 209 -0.15 -6.98 12.03
C THR A 209 -0.51 -6.20 13.29
N PHE A 210 -1.44 -6.74 14.09
CA PHE A 210 -1.85 -6.14 15.36
C PHE A 210 -0.80 -6.36 16.44
N ILE A 211 -0.59 -5.33 17.25
CA ILE A 211 0.40 -5.29 18.33
C ILE A 211 -0.32 -5.11 19.67
N ALA A 212 0.11 -5.87 20.68
CA ALA A 212 -0.46 -5.80 22.01
C ALA A 212 -0.04 -4.51 22.73
N GLY A 213 -0.86 -3.46 22.60
CA GLY A 213 -0.74 -2.21 23.35
C GLY A 213 0.15 -1.15 22.72
N GLU A 214 -0.10 0.10 23.10
CA GLU A 214 0.54 1.30 22.56
C GLU A 214 2.06 1.26 22.70
N GLU A 215 2.55 1.04 23.93
CA GLU A 215 3.99 1.06 24.23
C GLU A 215 4.76 -0.01 23.43
N SER A 216 4.15 -1.17 23.22
CA SER A 216 4.73 -2.21 22.38
C SER A 216 4.78 -1.77 20.92
N CYS A 217 3.71 -1.16 20.40
CA CYS A 217 3.69 -0.62 19.03
C CYS A 217 4.79 0.44 18.84
N LEU A 218 4.91 1.40 19.75
CA LEU A 218 5.92 2.45 19.70
C LEU A 218 7.35 1.90 19.74
N ARG A 219 7.61 0.87 20.56
CA ARG A 219 8.91 0.18 20.59
C ARG A 219 9.25 -0.47 19.25
N HIS A 220 8.30 -1.21 18.68
CA HIS A 220 8.49 -1.85 17.37
C HIS A 220 8.76 -0.82 16.28
N VAL A 221 8.01 0.28 16.24
CA VAL A 221 8.22 1.35 15.26
C VAL A 221 9.61 1.96 15.39
N ARG A 222 10.03 2.30 16.62
CA ARG A 222 11.36 2.90 16.89
C ARG A 222 12.51 2.00 16.41
N THR A 223 12.37 0.69 16.53
CA THR A 223 13.39 -0.27 16.11
C THR A 223 13.33 -0.57 14.62
N TRP A 224 12.13 -0.77 14.07
CA TRP A 224 11.94 -1.31 12.72
C TRP A 224 11.90 -0.24 11.62
N ALA A 225 11.24 0.90 11.85
CA ALA A 225 11.13 1.97 10.86
C ALA A 225 12.46 2.44 10.23
N PRO A 226 13.60 2.52 10.96
CA PRO A 226 14.87 2.94 10.35
C PRO A 226 15.57 1.84 9.54
N LEU A 227 15.09 0.58 9.56
CA LEU A 227 15.77 -0.54 8.92
C LEU A 227 15.45 -0.61 7.42
N HIS A 228 16.51 -0.61 6.61
CA HIS A 228 16.42 -0.65 5.16
C HIS A 228 17.40 -1.70 4.63
N HIS A 229 16.88 -2.87 4.28
CA HIS A 229 17.68 -3.97 3.73
C HIS A 229 16.81 -4.89 2.87
N PRO A 230 17.31 -5.43 1.73
CA PRO A 230 16.51 -6.29 0.84
C PRO A 230 16.03 -7.61 1.47
N HIS A 231 16.59 -7.99 2.62
CA HIS A 231 16.20 -9.17 3.40
C HIS A 231 15.66 -8.81 4.79
N VAL A 232 15.26 -7.56 5.01
CA VAL A 232 14.47 -7.16 6.18
C VAL A 232 13.16 -6.60 5.63
N ARG A 233 12.05 -7.19 6.07
CA ARG A 233 10.71 -6.82 5.63
C ARG A 233 10.48 -5.32 5.77
N LYS A 234 9.96 -4.67 4.74
CA LYS A 234 9.81 -3.21 4.75
C LYS A 234 8.68 -2.75 5.67
N PHE A 235 8.97 -1.76 6.52
CA PHE A 235 7.98 -1.02 7.31
C PHE A 235 7.36 0.10 6.46
N TYR A 236 6.04 0.29 6.58
CA TYR A 236 5.31 1.33 5.86
C TYR A 236 4.70 2.39 6.78
N GLY A 237 4.17 1.97 7.93
CA GLY A 237 3.57 2.88 8.89
C GLY A 237 2.95 2.13 10.06
N ALA A 238 2.37 2.83 11.02
CA ALA A 238 1.71 2.21 12.16
C ALA A 238 0.60 3.06 12.77
N CYS A 239 -0.33 2.43 13.47
CA CYS A 239 -1.27 3.09 14.37
C CYS A 239 -0.98 2.59 15.79
N HIS A 240 -0.64 3.49 16.72
CA HIS A 240 -0.30 3.14 18.10
C HIS A 240 -1.47 3.29 19.08
N VAL A 241 -2.54 3.97 18.66
CA VAL A 241 -3.74 4.23 19.47
C VAL A 241 -4.87 3.25 19.15
N GLY A 242 -5.81 3.09 20.07
CA GLY A 242 -6.96 2.20 19.92
C GLY A 242 -6.52 0.73 19.93
N SER A 243 -6.73 0.04 18.80
CA SER A 243 -6.17 -1.29 18.56
C SER A 243 -4.87 -1.16 17.76
N PRO A 244 -3.68 -1.23 18.39
CA PRO A 244 -2.44 -0.87 17.72
C PRO A 244 -2.04 -1.88 16.64
N TYR A 245 -1.47 -1.41 15.54
CA TYR A 245 -0.97 -2.26 14.47
C TYR A 245 0.17 -1.59 13.69
N VAL A 246 0.95 -2.44 13.03
CA VAL A 246 1.99 -2.02 12.08
C VAL A 246 1.56 -2.41 10.68
N ILE A 247 1.81 -1.52 9.72
CA ILE A 247 1.64 -1.70 8.29
C ILE A 247 3.01 -1.97 7.69
N HIS A 248 3.13 -3.04 6.94
CA HIS A 248 4.39 -3.51 6.37
C HIS A 248 4.16 -4.22 5.04
N GLU A 249 5.23 -4.53 4.34
CA GLU A 249 5.21 -5.31 3.09
C GLU A 249 4.49 -6.66 3.26
N LEU A 250 3.70 -7.07 2.29
CA LEU A 250 2.98 -8.35 2.29
C LEU A 250 3.97 -9.48 2.00
N THR A 251 4.01 -10.44 2.90
CA THR A 251 4.83 -11.64 2.80
C THR A 251 3.95 -12.87 2.89
N VAL A 252 4.49 -14.00 2.46
CA VAL A 252 3.81 -15.28 2.43
C VAL A 252 4.56 -16.24 3.32
N SER A 253 3.84 -16.90 4.23
CA SER A 253 4.38 -18.00 5.02
C SER A 253 4.36 -19.27 4.17
N ARG A 254 5.52 -19.87 3.90
CA ARG A 254 5.68 -21.22 3.35
C ARG A 254 5.16 -21.42 1.92
N TYR A 255 6.08 -21.51 0.96
CA TYR A 255 5.78 -21.98 -0.39
C TYR A 255 6.37 -23.38 -0.63
N PRO A 256 5.60 -24.34 -1.18
CA PRO A 256 6.06 -25.71 -1.36
C PRO A 256 7.21 -25.87 -2.38
N ASN A 257 7.42 -24.86 -3.24
CA ASN A 257 8.46 -24.89 -4.28
C ASN A 257 9.64 -23.97 -3.97
N ILE A 258 9.78 -23.50 -2.73
CA ILE A 258 10.88 -22.61 -2.36
C ILE A 258 12.22 -23.37 -2.37
N GLY A 259 13.27 -22.76 -2.94
CA GLY A 259 14.63 -23.27 -2.79
C GLY A 259 15.06 -23.13 -1.32
N PRO A 260 15.18 -24.22 -0.55
CA PRO A 260 15.25 -24.12 0.90
C PRO A 260 16.53 -23.45 1.38
N TRP A 261 17.66 -23.72 0.72
CA TRP A 261 18.93 -23.05 0.98
C TRP A 261 18.93 -21.58 0.56
N PHE A 262 18.21 -21.23 -0.51
CA PHE A 262 18.11 -19.84 -1.00
C PHE A 262 17.32 -18.98 -0.02
N TYR A 263 16.23 -19.55 0.48
CA TYR A 263 15.43 -18.96 1.55
C TYR A 263 16.24 -18.72 2.82
N MET A 264 16.95 -19.75 3.31
CA MET A 264 17.76 -19.63 4.53
C MET A 264 18.92 -18.64 4.36
N TYR A 265 19.55 -18.61 3.19
CA TYR A 265 20.55 -17.59 2.88
C TYR A 265 19.96 -16.18 2.98
N GLY A 266 18.81 -15.92 2.36
CA GLY A 266 18.14 -14.63 2.46
C GLY A 266 17.84 -14.23 3.91
N CYS A 267 17.27 -15.14 4.70
CA CYS A 267 17.02 -14.94 6.12
C CYS A 267 18.31 -14.63 6.91
N SER A 268 19.41 -15.33 6.62
CA SER A 268 20.72 -15.10 7.27
C SER A 268 21.30 -13.72 6.96
N LEU A 269 21.08 -13.20 5.75
CA LEU A 269 21.49 -11.84 5.38
C LEU A 269 20.69 -10.79 6.16
N GLY A 270 19.39 -11.04 6.39
CA GLY A 270 18.56 -10.22 7.26
C GLY A 270 19.06 -10.20 8.71
N LEU A 271 19.37 -11.38 9.27
CA LEU A 271 19.88 -11.52 10.64
C LEU A 271 21.23 -10.85 10.81
N LYS A 272 22.17 -11.11 9.90
CA LYS A 272 23.48 -10.43 9.88
C LYS A 272 23.31 -8.91 9.90
N TYR A 273 22.44 -8.37 9.05
CA TYR A 273 22.19 -6.93 8.96
C TYR A 273 21.69 -6.31 10.28
N VAL A 274 20.78 -6.98 10.99
CA VAL A 274 20.26 -6.47 12.27
C VAL A 274 21.28 -6.64 13.41
N HIS A 275 22.03 -7.74 13.43
CA HIS A 275 23.08 -8.00 14.41
C HIS A 275 24.22 -6.96 14.33
N GLU A 276 24.64 -6.56 13.12
CA GLU A 276 25.62 -5.48 12.90
C GLU A 276 25.17 -4.12 13.45
N ARG A 277 23.87 -3.95 13.74
CA ARG A 277 23.26 -2.75 14.32
C ARG A 277 22.98 -2.88 15.82
N GLY A 278 23.42 -3.96 16.44
CA GLY A 278 23.19 -4.25 17.86
C GLY A 278 21.73 -4.56 18.17
N LEU A 279 21.01 -5.13 17.20
CA LEU A 279 19.63 -5.58 17.35
C LEU A 279 19.57 -7.10 17.32
N VAL A 280 18.69 -7.67 18.13
CA VAL A 280 18.41 -9.12 18.22
C VAL A 280 16.91 -9.33 18.39
N HIS A 281 16.41 -10.53 18.14
CA HIS A 281 15.01 -10.86 18.41
C HIS A 281 14.81 -11.22 19.89
N GLU A 282 13.73 -10.74 20.51
CA GLU A 282 13.35 -11.17 21.88
C GLU A 282 13.14 -12.69 21.94
N LYS A 283 12.58 -13.24 20.86
CA LYS A 283 12.41 -14.67 20.62
C LYS A 283 12.37 -14.90 19.12
N LEU A 284 13.50 -15.29 18.53
CA LEU A 284 13.53 -15.69 17.13
C LEU A 284 12.77 -17.00 16.93
N SER A 285 11.77 -17.00 16.06
CA SER A 285 10.99 -18.18 15.67
C SER A 285 10.82 -18.25 14.14
N PHE A 286 10.23 -19.34 13.66
CA PHE A 286 9.88 -19.48 12.25
C PHE A 286 8.98 -18.35 11.75
N ASP A 287 8.09 -17.80 12.59
CA ASP A 287 7.21 -16.67 12.24
C ASP A 287 7.98 -15.38 11.95
N ASN A 288 9.23 -15.27 12.40
CA ASN A 288 10.09 -14.13 12.07
C ASN A 288 10.78 -14.32 10.71
N LEU A 289 10.83 -15.54 10.17
CA LEU A 289 11.35 -15.81 8.83
C LEU A 289 10.19 -15.77 7.83
N GLN A 290 10.30 -14.90 6.84
CA GLN A 290 9.23 -14.57 5.90
C GLN A 290 9.73 -14.76 4.47
N SER A 291 8.82 -15.05 3.55
CA SER A 291 9.14 -15.08 2.12
C SER A 291 8.41 -13.96 1.39
N LEU A 292 9.08 -13.30 0.45
CA LEU A 292 8.41 -12.57 -0.62
C LEU A 292 7.83 -13.57 -1.64
N TYR A 293 7.01 -13.05 -2.54
CA TYR A 293 6.38 -13.86 -3.60
C TYR A 293 7.37 -14.39 -4.63
N ASP A 294 8.55 -13.78 -4.76
CA ASP A 294 9.69 -14.23 -5.55
C ASP A 294 10.51 -15.33 -4.81
N PHE A 295 9.97 -15.88 -3.73
CA PHE A 295 10.59 -16.92 -2.90
C PHE A 295 11.88 -16.49 -2.20
N LYS A 296 12.11 -15.18 -2.07
CA LYS A 296 13.24 -14.62 -1.34
C LYS A 296 12.98 -14.64 0.16
N GLY A 297 13.92 -15.23 0.91
CA GLY A 297 13.90 -15.22 2.37
C GLY A 297 14.16 -13.84 2.95
N MET A 298 13.39 -13.46 3.96
CA MET A 298 13.43 -12.17 4.64
C MET A 298 13.23 -12.33 6.14
N LEU A 299 13.75 -11.37 6.89
CA LEU A 299 13.55 -11.24 8.32
C LEU A 299 12.45 -10.24 8.64
N SER A 300 11.51 -10.63 9.49
CA SER A 300 10.50 -9.74 10.07
C SER A 300 11.14 -8.80 11.09
N GLY A 301 10.79 -7.52 11.05
CA GLY A 301 11.20 -6.56 12.08
C GLY A 301 10.40 -6.63 13.38
N LEU A 302 9.36 -7.48 13.42
CA LEU A 302 8.59 -7.72 14.65
C LEU A 302 9.44 -8.47 15.69
N GLY A 303 9.37 -8.04 16.95
CA GLY A 303 10.14 -8.63 18.05
C GLY A 303 11.62 -8.23 18.09
N LEU A 304 12.08 -7.30 17.24
CA LEU A 304 13.44 -6.77 17.32
C LEU A 304 13.60 -5.81 18.50
N THR A 305 14.70 -5.99 19.23
CA THR A 305 15.08 -5.13 20.36
C THR A 305 16.60 -4.92 20.39
N ARG A 306 17.05 -3.94 21.16
CA ARG A 306 18.48 -3.74 21.42
C ARG A 306 19.01 -4.86 22.31
N ILE A 307 20.29 -5.19 22.15
CA ILE A 307 20.98 -6.15 23.00
C ILE A 307 20.99 -5.63 24.44
N GLU A 308 20.17 -6.25 25.29
CA GLU A 308 20.06 -5.94 26.72
C GLU A 308 19.89 -7.21 27.55
N GLY A 309 20.53 -7.24 28.73
CA GLY A 309 20.41 -8.34 29.67
C GLY A 309 20.95 -9.67 29.14
N LYS A 310 20.05 -10.64 28.90
CA LYS A 310 20.38 -12.00 28.45
C LYS A 310 20.22 -12.20 26.93
N LEU A 311 19.69 -11.21 26.22
CA LEU A 311 19.55 -11.27 24.78
C LEU A 311 20.92 -11.11 24.13
N SER A 312 21.20 -11.93 23.12
CA SER A 312 22.54 -12.03 22.54
C SER A 312 22.45 -12.50 21.09
N VAL A 313 23.45 -12.13 20.29
CA VAL A 313 23.55 -12.57 18.89
C VAL A 313 23.68 -14.09 18.84
N GLU A 314 24.40 -14.66 19.80
CA GLU A 314 24.65 -16.09 19.95
C GLU A 314 23.34 -16.87 20.21
N ALA A 315 22.37 -16.25 20.90
CA ALA A 315 21.04 -16.85 21.10
C ALA A 315 20.22 -16.86 19.80
N ASP A 316 20.26 -15.78 19.01
CA ASP A 316 19.62 -15.73 17.69
C ASP A 316 20.25 -16.73 16.72
N VAL A 317 21.58 -16.86 16.71
CA VAL A 317 22.29 -17.85 15.88
C VAL A 317 21.85 -19.28 16.20
N TRP A 318 21.79 -19.61 17.49
CA TRP A 318 21.32 -20.93 17.94
C TRP A 318 19.87 -21.19 17.53
N ALA A 319 18.98 -20.21 17.75
CA ALA A 319 17.58 -20.31 17.36
C ALA A 319 17.43 -20.44 15.84
N PHE A 320 18.20 -19.69 15.05
CA PHE A 320 18.22 -19.78 13.61
C PHE A 320 18.69 -21.16 13.12
N GLY A 321 19.70 -21.75 13.77
CA GLY A 321 20.17 -23.10 13.48
C GLY A 321 19.10 -24.17 13.71
N GLY A 322 18.38 -24.07 14.83
CA GLY A 322 17.26 -24.95 15.14
C GLY A 322 16.09 -24.80 14.14
N ILE A 323 15.72 -23.57 13.81
CA ILE A 323 14.70 -23.26 12.80
C ILE A 323 15.10 -23.82 11.43
N MET A 324 16.37 -23.67 11.05
CA MET A 324 16.91 -24.18 9.79
C MET A 324 16.87 -25.70 9.75
N PHE A 325 17.25 -26.38 10.84
CA PHE A 325 17.15 -27.83 10.94
C PHE A 325 15.69 -28.32 10.79
N GLU A 326 14.77 -27.75 11.57
CA GLU A 326 13.33 -28.10 11.51
C GLU A 326 12.78 -27.94 10.09
N PHE A 327 13.07 -26.81 9.45
CA PHE A 327 12.61 -26.54 8.09
C PHE A 327 13.20 -27.52 7.06
N LEU A 328 14.50 -27.81 7.14
CA LEU A 328 15.15 -28.68 6.16
C LEU A 328 14.74 -30.15 6.31
N VAL A 329 14.51 -30.62 7.53
CA VAL A 329 13.96 -31.97 7.78
C VAL A 329 12.54 -32.06 7.22
N ASP A 330 11.66 -31.10 7.52
CA ASP A 330 10.29 -31.04 6.99
C ASP A 330 10.28 -30.96 5.45
N PHE A 331 11.27 -30.31 4.84
CA PHE A 331 11.38 -30.17 3.39
C PHE A 331 11.91 -31.43 2.68
N PHE A 332 12.95 -32.08 3.24
CA PHE A 332 13.66 -33.17 2.56
C PHE A 332 13.30 -34.57 3.09
N SER A 333 12.89 -34.70 4.35
CA SER A 333 12.55 -35.99 4.96
C SER A 333 11.07 -36.32 4.75
N ARG A 334 10.78 -37.61 4.62
CA ARG A 334 9.42 -38.17 4.70
C ARG A 334 9.14 -38.83 6.06
N ASP A 335 10.15 -38.87 6.92
CA ASP A 335 10.11 -39.45 8.26
C ASP A 335 10.31 -38.33 9.28
N ASP A 336 9.28 -38.11 10.08
CA ASP A 336 9.23 -37.05 11.10
C ASP A 336 9.95 -37.47 12.40
N SER A 337 10.46 -38.70 12.51
CA SER A 337 11.06 -39.22 13.74
C SER A 337 12.22 -38.35 14.26
N GLU A 338 13.10 -37.89 13.36
CA GLU A 338 14.22 -37.00 13.68
C GLU A 338 13.71 -35.61 14.13
N LEU A 339 12.64 -35.12 13.49
CA LEU A 339 12.04 -33.84 13.83
C LEU A 339 11.35 -33.87 15.20
N GLU A 340 10.61 -34.93 15.50
CA GLU A 340 9.93 -35.10 16.79
C GLU A 340 10.92 -35.27 17.95
N GLU A 341 12.06 -35.94 17.73
CA GLU A 341 13.13 -35.97 18.71
C GLU A 341 13.76 -34.60 18.94
N PHE A 342 14.06 -33.86 17.87
CA PHE A 342 14.59 -32.49 17.98
C PHE A 342 13.60 -31.57 18.71
N LYS A 343 12.31 -31.60 18.38
CA LYS A 343 11.28 -30.82 19.08
C LYS A 343 11.25 -31.12 20.58
N ARG A 344 11.44 -32.39 20.96
CA ARG A 344 11.46 -32.85 22.36
C ARG A 344 12.73 -32.44 23.11
N THR A 345 13.89 -32.52 22.48
CA THR A 345 15.19 -32.36 23.16
C THR A 345 15.82 -30.99 22.95
N GLN A 346 15.41 -30.27 21.91
CA GLN A 346 16.07 -29.08 21.37
C GLN A 346 17.56 -29.31 21.08
N ARG A 347 17.92 -30.54 20.70
CA ARG A 347 19.28 -30.96 20.36
C ARG A 347 19.30 -31.65 19.01
N LEU A 348 20.29 -31.31 18.20
CA LEU A 348 20.54 -31.97 16.93
C LEU A 348 20.83 -33.47 17.16
N PRO A 349 20.42 -34.36 16.24
CA PRO A 349 20.72 -35.79 16.34
C PRO A 349 22.23 -36.06 16.36
N GLU A 350 22.66 -37.09 17.10
CA GLU A 350 24.07 -37.48 17.19
C GLU A 350 24.64 -37.93 15.82
N SER A 351 23.78 -38.50 14.98
CA SER A 351 24.13 -38.90 13.62
C SER A 351 23.59 -37.90 12.60
N ARG A 352 24.44 -37.49 11.67
CA ARG A 352 24.08 -36.67 10.51
C ARG A 352 23.00 -37.34 9.64
N PRO A 353 21.84 -36.70 9.40
CA PRO A 353 20.84 -37.20 8.46
C PRO A 353 21.38 -37.32 7.04
N SER A 354 20.92 -38.32 6.28
CA SER A 354 21.53 -38.68 4.99
C SER A 354 21.38 -37.63 3.89
N PHE A 355 20.40 -36.74 4.00
CA PHE A 355 20.13 -35.68 3.01
C PHE A 355 21.00 -34.44 3.19
N PHE A 356 21.67 -34.28 4.34
CA PHE A 356 22.73 -33.28 4.49
C PHE A 356 24.04 -33.80 3.91
N ASN A 357 24.87 -32.92 3.36
CA ASN A 357 26.29 -33.21 3.13
C ASN A 357 27.12 -32.85 4.39
N GLU A 358 28.44 -33.07 4.37
CA GLU A 358 29.29 -32.80 5.53
C GLU A 358 29.39 -31.30 5.85
N GLU A 359 29.50 -30.45 4.84
CA GLU A 359 29.58 -28.98 5.00
C GLU A 359 28.30 -28.39 5.61
N GLN A 360 27.13 -28.78 5.09
CA GLN A 360 25.81 -28.36 5.58
C GLN A 360 25.56 -28.81 7.03
N TRP A 361 26.02 -30.01 7.37
CA TRP A 361 25.88 -30.52 8.73
C TRP A 361 26.81 -29.83 9.71
N ASN A 362 28.06 -29.59 9.33
CA ASN A 362 29.04 -28.87 10.16
C ASN A 362 28.59 -27.43 10.42
N LEU A 363 27.93 -26.78 9.47
CA LEU A 363 27.30 -25.48 9.68
C LEU A 363 26.24 -25.54 10.80
N LEU A 364 25.32 -26.51 10.75
CA LEU A 364 24.30 -26.67 11.79
C LEU A 364 24.91 -26.98 13.16
N LEU A 365 25.94 -27.84 13.23
CA LEU A 365 26.65 -28.12 14.47
C LEU A 365 27.28 -26.85 15.05
N GLY A 366 27.97 -26.06 14.23
CA GLY A 366 28.62 -24.83 14.68
C GLY A 366 27.63 -23.75 15.13
N MET A 367 26.44 -23.66 14.53
CA MET A 367 25.39 -22.75 14.99
C MET A 367 24.75 -23.20 16.33
N CYS A 368 24.61 -24.51 16.51
CA CYS A 368 23.93 -25.13 17.65
C CYS A 368 24.89 -25.55 18.78
N GLU A 369 26.11 -25.01 18.82
CA GLU A 369 27.09 -25.31 19.87
C GLU A 369 26.57 -24.93 21.26
N ASP A 370 26.86 -25.76 22.26
CA ASP A 370 26.33 -25.58 23.63
C ASP A 370 26.90 -24.31 24.27
N ASP A 371 28.20 -24.02 24.05
CA ASP A 371 28.86 -22.79 24.50
C ASP A 371 28.57 -21.63 23.53
N PRO A 372 27.88 -20.56 23.97
CA PRO A 372 27.58 -19.41 23.12
C PRO A 372 28.82 -18.79 22.46
N THR A 373 29.99 -18.79 23.12
CA THR A 373 31.19 -18.13 22.56
C THR A 373 31.86 -18.93 21.44
N GLU A 374 31.57 -20.22 21.36
CA GLU A 374 32.10 -21.12 20.33
C GLU A 374 31.13 -21.25 19.14
N ARG A 375 29.94 -20.64 19.21
CA ARG A 375 28.97 -20.65 18.11
C ARG A 375 29.53 -19.91 16.90
N THR A 376 29.25 -20.46 15.72
CA THR A 376 29.60 -19.82 14.43
C THR A 376 28.97 -18.43 14.36
N SER A 377 29.75 -17.42 13.98
CA SER A 377 29.22 -16.06 13.89
C SER A 377 28.19 -15.94 12.77
N MET A 378 27.22 -15.02 12.91
CA MET A 378 26.19 -14.82 11.86
C MET A 378 26.81 -14.42 10.50
N ILE A 379 27.99 -13.77 10.51
CA ILE A 379 28.74 -13.44 9.30
C ILE A 379 29.23 -14.71 8.59
N GLU A 380 29.83 -15.64 9.35
CA GLU A 380 30.31 -16.92 8.83
C GLU A 380 29.15 -17.80 8.36
N VAL A 381 28.05 -17.84 9.10
CA VAL A 381 26.84 -18.57 8.68
C VAL A 381 26.33 -18.07 7.32
N ALA A 382 26.21 -16.75 7.14
CA ALA A 382 25.76 -16.18 5.87
C ALA A 382 26.74 -16.52 4.73
N HIS A 383 28.05 -16.49 5.00
CA HIS A 383 29.07 -16.86 4.03
C HIS A 383 29.00 -18.36 3.63
N SER A 384 28.83 -19.26 4.61
CA SER A 384 28.67 -20.69 4.37
C SER A 384 27.40 -20.99 3.57
N LEU A 385 26.27 -20.36 3.90
CA LEU A 385 25.04 -20.52 3.13
C LEU A 385 25.18 -20.01 1.68
N GLY A 386 25.86 -18.89 1.47
CA GLY A 386 26.19 -18.41 0.12
C GLY A 386 27.09 -19.37 -0.67
N SER A 387 28.02 -20.04 0.02
CA SER A 387 28.91 -21.05 -0.57
C SER A 387 28.14 -22.32 -0.96
N ILE A 388 27.26 -22.82 -0.08
CA ILE A 388 26.39 -23.98 -0.34
C ILE A 388 25.52 -23.74 -1.58
N LEU A 389 24.95 -22.54 -1.72
CA LEU A 389 24.15 -22.17 -2.89
C LEU A 389 24.97 -22.20 -4.18
N SER A 390 26.16 -21.61 -4.14
CA SER A 390 27.06 -21.55 -5.30
C SER A 390 27.50 -22.93 -5.79
N GLN A 391 27.57 -23.92 -4.90
CA GLN A 391 27.89 -25.31 -5.23
C GLN A 391 26.70 -26.07 -5.82
N SER A 392 25.47 -25.74 -5.39
CA SER A 392 24.24 -26.41 -5.86
C SER A 392 23.76 -25.97 -7.25
N GLY A 393 24.25 -24.83 -7.75
CA GLY A 393 23.82 -24.21 -9.02
C GLY A 393 24.36 -24.85 -10.31
N GLN A 394 24.82 -26.11 -10.29
CA GLN A 394 25.30 -26.79 -11.51
C GLN A 394 24.31 -27.79 -12.11
N ASP A 395 23.19 -28.10 -11.44
CA ASP A 395 22.11 -28.89 -12.00
C ASP A 395 20.74 -28.35 -11.55
N THR A 396 19.86 -28.11 -12.53
CA THR A 396 18.43 -27.78 -12.46
C THR A 396 18.04 -26.28 -12.42
N TRP A 397 17.27 -25.89 -13.45
CA TRP A 397 16.59 -24.62 -13.74
C TRP A 397 17.36 -23.59 -14.59
N SER A 398 17.36 -23.89 -15.89
CA SER A 398 17.29 -22.90 -16.97
C SER A 398 15.88 -22.30 -16.98
N ASP A 399 15.74 -21.12 -16.39
CA ASP A 399 14.79 -20.05 -16.69
C ASP A 399 15.05 -18.99 -15.61
N GLU A 400 16.15 -18.25 -15.81
CA GLU A 400 16.63 -17.18 -14.93
C GLU A 400 15.76 -15.93 -15.11
N GLU A 401 14.67 -15.87 -14.36
CA GLU A 401 14.15 -14.59 -13.87
C GLU A 401 14.54 -14.48 -12.38
N ASP A 402 15.38 -13.49 -12.12
CA ASP A 402 15.60 -12.81 -10.84
C ASP A 402 16.61 -13.38 -9.82
N PHE A 403 17.61 -12.54 -9.54
CA PHE A 403 18.66 -12.59 -8.51
C PHE A 403 19.76 -13.66 -8.61
N GLY A 404 20.43 -13.70 -9.77
CA GLY A 404 21.70 -14.38 -9.95
C GLY A 404 22.86 -13.69 -9.21
N SER A 405 23.70 -14.49 -8.57
CA SER A 405 25.15 -14.27 -8.60
C SER A 405 25.58 -14.21 -10.07
N CYS A 406 25.47 -13.04 -10.69
CA CYS A 406 26.01 -12.81 -12.01
C CYS A 406 27.54 -12.86 -11.89
N ARG A 407 28.18 -13.74 -12.66
CA ARG A 407 29.47 -13.37 -13.27
C ARG A 407 29.24 -11.96 -13.81
N GLN A 408 30.01 -10.98 -13.35
CA GLN A 408 29.82 -9.56 -13.63
C GLN A 408 29.60 -9.31 -15.13
N ALA A 409 28.34 -9.38 -15.58
CA ALA A 409 27.90 -8.85 -16.84
C ALA A 409 27.78 -7.36 -16.55
N ALA A 410 28.78 -6.63 -17.01
CA ALA A 410 28.86 -5.22 -16.81
C ALA A 410 28.41 -4.53 -18.11
N VAL A 411 27.59 -3.51 -17.97
CA VAL A 411 27.16 -2.67 -19.09
C VAL A 411 28.23 -1.61 -19.28
N ASP A 412 29.03 -1.79 -20.32
CA ASP A 412 30.09 -0.83 -20.69
C ASP A 412 29.51 0.47 -21.27
N ASN A 413 28.31 0.40 -21.85
CA ASN A 413 27.65 1.53 -22.47
C ASN A 413 26.14 1.52 -22.19
N VAL A 414 25.72 2.35 -21.23
CA VAL A 414 24.30 2.50 -20.83
C VAL A 414 23.45 3.06 -21.97
N ASP A 415 24.01 3.93 -22.83
CA ASP A 415 23.27 4.53 -23.95
C ASP A 415 22.89 3.49 -25.02
N ALA A 416 23.71 2.44 -25.17
CA ALA A 416 23.45 1.35 -26.11
C ALA A 416 22.60 0.23 -25.53
N TYR A 417 22.22 0.31 -24.25
CA TYR A 417 21.43 -0.72 -23.59
C TYR A 417 19.97 -0.67 -24.03
N ILE A 418 19.46 -1.79 -24.53
CA ILE A 418 18.09 -1.95 -25.02
C ILE A 418 17.25 -2.58 -23.91
N LEU A 419 16.16 -1.90 -23.54
CA LEU A 419 15.21 -2.39 -22.53
C LEU A 419 14.43 -3.59 -23.09
N PRO A 420 14.45 -4.76 -22.43
CA PRO A 420 13.79 -5.96 -22.93
C PRO A 420 12.29 -5.79 -23.19
N ASP A 421 11.59 -5.06 -22.31
CA ASP A 421 10.13 -4.88 -22.37
C ASP A 421 9.66 -3.95 -23.49
N SER A 422 10.53 -3.05 -23.97
CA SER A 422 10.19 -2.03 -24.98
C SER A 422 10.85 -2.28 -26.33
N GLY A 423 11.99 -2.98 -26.35
CA GLY A 423 12.86 -3.10 -27.52
C GLY A 423 13.56 -1.80 -27.93
N LEU A 424 13.50 -0.76 -27.08
CA LEU A 424 14.09 0.56 -27.30
C LEU A 424 15.26 0.83 -26.34
N THR A 425 16.12 1.80 -26.66
CA THR A 425 17.17 2.21 -25.72
C THR A 425 16.58 2.97 -24.53
N ILE A 426 17.33 3.05 -23.43
CA ILE A 426 16.94 3.85 -22.26
C ILE A 426 16.72 5.33 -22.65
N SER A 427 17.58 5.88 -23.51
CA SER A 427 17.45 7.25 -24.04
C SER A 427 16.16 7.43 -24.83
N ASP A 428 15.81 6.47 -25.69
CA ASP A 428 14.58 6.54 -26.49
C ASP A 428 13.34 6.55 -25.59
N VAL A 429 13.31 5.68 -24.57
CA VAL A 429 12.18 5.62 -23.62
C VAL A 429 12.09 6.90 -22.77
N LEU A 430 13.22 7.51 -22.39
CA LEU A 430 13.24 8.81 -21.72
C LEU A 430 12.75 9.94 -22.64
N GLN A 431 13.09 9.90 -23.93
CA GLN A 431 12.59 10.88 -24.88
C GLN A 431 11.07 10.76 -25.03
N ASP A 432 10.56 9.55 -25.24
CA ASP A 432 9.12 9.28 -25.35
C ASP A 432 8.36 9.69 -24.08
N ALA A 433 8.88 9.35 -22.90
CA ALA A 433 8.30 9.77 -21.62
C ALA A 433 8.28 11.30 -21.47
N GLY A 434 9.33 11.98 -21.94
CA GLY A 434 9.44 13.43 -21.95
C GLY A 434 8.36 14.09 -22.80
N GLU A 435 8.12 13.56 -24.00
CA GLU A 435 7.06 14.01 -24.91
C GLU A 435 5.65 13.72 -24.36
N LEU A 436 5.45 12.55 -23.76
CA LEU A 436 4.18 12.18 -23.12
C LEU A 436 3.84 13.11 -21.96
N CYS A 437 4.83 13.49 -21.16
CA CYS A 437 4.64 14.46 -20.08
C CYS A 437 4.27 15.86 -20.58
N ASP A 438 4.74 16.29 -21.77
CA ASP A 438 4.33 17.58 -22.37
C ASP A 438 2.95 17.51 -23.04
N GLN A 439 2.50 16.33 -23.45
CA GLN A 439 1.18 16.13 -24.04
C GLN A 439 0.08 15.98 -22.98
N LEU A 440 0.45 15.64 -21.74
CA LEU A 440 -0.46 15.47 -20.59
C LEU A 440 -0.40 16.72 -19.68
N ASP A 441 -0.77 17.89 -20.22
CA ASP A 441 -0.69 19.19 -19.55
C ASP A 441 -1.32 19.19 -18.13
N ASP A 442 -2.45 18.50 -17.95
CA ASP A 442 -3.18 18.42 -16.66
C ASP A 442 -2.38 17.69 -15.56
N PHE A 443 -1.46 16.80 -15.94
CA PHE A 443 -0.65 15.99 -15.01
C PHE A 443 0.83 16.41 -15.00
N ALA A 444 1.20 17.45 -15.76
CA ALA A 444 2.57 17.92 -15.87
C ALA A 444 3.18 18.28 -14.51
N ALA A 445 2.39 18.82 -13.57
CA ALA A 445 2.85 19.18 -12.23
C ALA A 445 3.33 17.97 -11.40
N ILE A 446 2.80 16.77 -11.67
CA ILE A 446 3.11 15.52 -10.96
C ILE A 446 4.16 14.71 -11.74
N ASN A 447 3.99 14.60 -13.06
CA ASN A 447 4.82 13.75 -13.89
C ASN A 447 6.20 14.36 -14.18
N ARG A 448 6.30 15.69 -14.33
CA ARG A 448 7.57 16.35 -14.67
C ARG A 448 8.63 16.25 -13.56
N PRO A 449 8.32 16.38 -12.25
CA PRO A 449 9.30 16.13 -11.19
C PRO A 449 9.87 14.70 -11.21
N VAL A 450 9.01 13.69 -11.43
CA VAL A 450 9.43 12.29 -11.51
C VAL A 450 10.30 12.06 -12.75
N TYR A 451 9.86 12.56 -13.91
CA TYR A 451 10.63 12.52 -15.15
C TYR A 451 12.03 13.15 -14.99
N ARG A 452 12.12 14.36 -14.41
CA ARG A 452 13.42 15.03 -14.18
C ARG A 452 14.34 14.20 -13.31
N ARG A 453 13.80 13.52 -12.29
CA ARG A 453 14.62 12.65 -11.42
C ARG A 453 15.12 11.42 -12.17
N LEU A 454 14.31 10.85 -13.06
CA LEU A 454 14.73 9.72 -13.89
C LEU A 454 15.83 10.14 -14.89
N VAL A 455 15.70 11.32 -15.50
CA VAL A 455 16.76 11.89 -16.36
C VAL A 455 18.05 12.14 -15.56
N ASP A 456 17.95 12.73 -14.38
CA ASP A 456 19.12 12.99 -13.52
C ASP A 456 19.83 11.70 -13.08
N VAL A 457 19.06 10.64 -12.78
CA VAL A 457 19.64 9.32 -12.47
C VAL A 457 20.27 8.69 -13.71
N TYR A 458 19.65 8.81 -14.88
CA TYR A 458 20.23 8.34 -16.14
C TYR A 458 21.55 9.04 -16.47
N ASP A 459 21.60 10.37 -16.39
CA ASP A 459 22.82 11.16 -16.62
C ASP A 459 23.94 10.74 -15.65
N GLN A 460 23.60 10.43 -14.40
CA GLN A 460 24.54 9.89 -13.42
C GLN A 460 25.06 8.50 -13.81
N LEU A 461 24.22 7.62 -14.35
CA LEU A 461 24.64 6.29 -14.82
C LEU A 461 25.54 6.40 -16.06
N VAL A 462 25.21 7.26 -17.02
CA VAL A 462 26.01 7.49 -18.23
C VAL A 462 27.38 8.12 -17.90
N ALA A 463 27.43 8.98 -16.87
CA ALA A 463 28.67 9.63 -16.45
C ALA A 463 29.69 8.68 -15.78
N VAL A 464 29.28 7.47 -15.37
CA VAL A 464 30.20 6.50 -14.76
C VAL A 464 31.12 5.92 -15.82
N SER A 465 32.43 6.16 -15.68
CA SER A 465 33.44 5.72 -16.66
C SER A 465 33.77 4.22 -16.58
N ASN A 466 33.27 3.52 -15.55
CA ASN A 466 33.46 2.09 -15.35
C ASN A 466 32.20 1.34 -15.76
N ALA A 467 32.36 0.09 -16.19
CA ALA A 467 31.25 -0.77 -16.52
C ALA A 467 30.29 -0.92 -15.33
N LEU A 468 29.00 -0.67 -15.56
CA LEU A 468 27.98 -0.68 -14.51
C LEU A 468 27.38 -2.07 -14.33
N PRO A 469 26.93 -2.46 -13.12
CA PRO A 469 26.21 -3.71 -12.95
C PRO A 469 24.97 -3.75 -13.85
N LEU A 470 24.81 -4.82 -14.64
CA LEU A 470 23.63 -5.00 -15.50
C LEU A 470 22.32 -4.87 -14.71
N THR A 471 22.27 -5.43 -13.50
CA THR A 471 21.12 -5.34 -12.59
C THR A 471 20.74 -3.91 -12.23
N LEU A 472 21.73 -3.02 -12.03
CA LEU A 472 21.47 -1.61 -11.75
C LEU A 472 20.83 -0.91 -12.95
N VAL A 473 21.29 -1.25 -14.16
CA VAL A 473 20.76 -0.70 -15.42
C VAL A 473 19.35 -1.25 -15.70
N GLU A 474 19.10 -2.53 -15.40
CA GLU A 474 17.80 -3.21 -15.51
C GLU A 474 16.78 -2.71 -14.49
N ASP A 475 17.17 -2.50 -13.23
CA ASP A 475 16.32 -1.93 -12.18
C ASP A 475 15.89 -0.51 -12.56
N PHE A 476 16.86 0.32 -12.98
CA PHE A 476 16.57 1.66 -13.47
C PHE A 476 15.65 1.61 -14.70
N GLY A 477 15.94 0.72 -15.64
CA GLY A 477 15.13 0.47 -16.83
C GLY A 477 13.69 0.08 -16.53
N SER A 478 13.49 -0.80 -15.54
CA SER A 478 12.18 -1.26 -15.09
C SER A 478 11.36 -0.14 -14.46
N ILE A 479 12.01 0.71 -13.65
CA ILE A 479 11.36 1.89 -13.05
C ILE A 479 10.94 2.89 -14.13
N LEU A 480 11.85 3.17 -15.07
CA LEU A 480 11.59 4.04 -16.22
C LEU A 480 10.44 3.50 -17.08
N TRP A 481 10.46 2.22 -17.41
CA TRP A 481 9.43 1.59 -18.23
C TRP A 481 8.06 1.62 -17.54
N ARG A 482 7.99 1.35 -16.23
CA ARG A 482 6.73 1.48 -15.47
C ARG A 482 6.19 2.90 -15.49
N PHE A 483 7.06 3.89 -15.34
CA PHE A 483 6.66 5.29 -15.45
C PHE A 483 6.14 5.62 -16.86
N SER A 484 6.86 5.22 -17.92
CA SER A 484 6.43 5.40 -19.31
C SER A 484 5.12 4.66 -19.62
N PHE A 485 4.92 3.47 -19.07
CA PHE A 485 3.69 2.70 -19.22
C PHE A 485 2.49 3.41 -18.61
N VAL A 486 2.65 4.01 -17.42
CA VAL A 486 1.60 4.85 -16.80
C VAL A 486 1.27 6.04 -17.70
N LEU A 487 2.28 6.75 -18.22
CA LEU A 487 2.07 7.87 -19.14
C LEU A 487 1.38 7.44 -20.45
N MET A 488 1.76 6.29 -21.02
CA MET A 488 1.15 5.75 -22.23
C MET A 488 -0.30 5.34 -22.00
N ARG A 489 -0.62 4.74 -20.85
CA ARG A 489 -1.98 4.40 -20.45
C ARG A 489 -2.83 5.66 -20.28
N ASP A 490 -2.30 6.67 -19.61
CA ASP A 490 -2.99 7.93 -19.37
C ASP A 490 -3.20 8.70 -20.71
N ARG A 491 -2.27 8.59 -21.67
CA ARG A 491 -2.46 9.05 -23.05
C ARG A 491 -3.48 8.23 -23.85
N GLN A 492 -3.53 6.90 -23.67
CA GLN A 492 -4.56 6.08 -24.33
C GLN A 492 -5.95 6.39 -23.79
N ALA A 493 -6.08 6.71 -22.50
CA ALA A 493 -7.33 7.21 -21.93
C ALA A 493 -7.77 8.53 -22.58
N THR A 494 -6.83 9.43 -22.93
CA THR A 494 -7.14 10.69 -23.63
C THR A 494 -7.34 10.54 -25.15
N THR A 495 -6.82 9.48 -25.79
CA THR A 495 -6.82 9.33 -27.28
C THR A 495 -7.64 8.17 -27.85
N ALA A 496 -8.10 7.20 -27.05
CA ALA A 496 -8.89 6.08 -27.57
C ALA A 496 -10.32 6.50 -27.97
N PRO A 497 -10.80 6.14 -29.17
CA PRO A 497 -12.23 6.10 -29.45
C PRO A 497 -12.80 4.86 -28.76
N SER A 498 -13.61 5.06 -27.71
CA SER A 498 -14.22 3.94 -26.99
C SER A 498 -15.35 3.29 -27.82
N PRO A 499 -15.88 2.11 -27.41
CA PRO A 499 -17.13 1.55 -27.93
C PRO A 499 -18.32 2.43 -27.48
N ARG A 500 -18.32 3.69 -27.94
CA ARG A 500 -18.97 4.86 -27.32
C ARG A 500 -20.48 4.91 -27.45
N PHE A 501 -21.10 4.24 -28.42
CA PHE A 501 -22.48 4.62 -28.79
C PHE A 501 -23.61 3.82 -28.16
N VAL A 502 -23.37 2.57 -27.73
CA VAL A 502 -24.45 1.71 -27.20
C VAL A 502 -24.61 1.88 -25.68
N LEU A 503 -23.50 1.99 -24.94
CA LEU A 503 -23.52 2.17 -23.48
C LEU A 503 -23.94 3.58 -23.06
N GLN A 504 -23.44 4.62 -23.75
CA GLN A 504 -23.74 6.03 -23.45
C GLN A 504 -25.23 6.36 -23.63
N THR A 505 -25.85 5.90 -24.73
CA THR A 505 -27.27 6.16 -25.03
C THR A 505 -28.21 5.37 -24.10
N LEU A 506 -27.81 4.17 -23.69
CA LEU A 506 -28.66 3.30 -22.86
C LEU A 506 -28.51 3.56 -21.35
N LEU A 507 -27.36 4.07 -20.86
CA LEU A 507 -27.19 4.49 -19.46
C LEU A 507 -27.98 5.77 -19.14
N LEU A 508 -27.95 6.79 -20.01
CA LEU A 508 -28.77 7.99 -19.82
C LEU A 508 -30.25 7.61 -19.70
N THR A 509 -30.75 6.80 -20.62
CA THR A 509 -32.15 6.33 -20.63
C THR A 509 -32.51 5.51 -19.38
N ALA A 510 -31.54 4.78 -18.81
CA ALA A 510 -31.74 3.95 -17.63
C ALA A 510 -31.80 4.74 -16.33
N ILE A 511 -31.13 5.90 -16.26
CA ILE A 511 -30.94 6.65 -15.02
C ILE A 511 -31.79 7.93 -14.99
N THR A 512 -32.04 8.59 -16.13
CA THR A 512 -32.92 9.76 -16.23
C THR A 512 -34.40 9.41 -16.41
N GLY A 513 -34.72 8.15 -16.72
CA GLY A 513 -36.09 7.68 -16.99
C GLY A 513 -36.70 8.22 -18.30
N SER A 514 -35.96 8.94 -19.14
CA SER A 514 -36.49 9.54 -20.38
C SER A 514 -36.17 8.69 -21.60
N THR A 515 -37.19 8.08 -22.21
CA THR A 515 -37.10 7.40 -23.52
C THR A 515 -37.15 8.41 -24.66
N THR A 516 -36.04 8.67 -25.34
CA THR A 516 -36.05 9.34 -26.65
C THR A 516 -35.31 8.49 -27.68
N THR A 517 -36.08 7.76 -28.50
CA THR A 517 -35.62 7.12 -29.73
C THR A 517 -35.45 8.14 -30.84
N SER A 518 -34.24 8.30 -31.38
CA SER A 518 -34.04 8.93 -32.69
C SER A 518 -33.07 8.08 -33.52
N THR A 519 -33.62 7.42 -34.53
CA THR A 519 -32.89 6.72 -35.58
C THR A 519 -32.38 7.73 -36.60
N ALA A 520 -31.05 7.82 -36.79
CA ALA A 520 -30.47 8.55 -37.92
C ALA A 520 -29.33 7.75 -38.57
N SER A 521 -29.60 7.31 -39.79
CA SER A 521 -28.69 6.71 -40.76
C SER A 521 -27.57 7.69 -41.16
N PHE A 522 -26.30 7.27 -41.07
CA PHE A 522 -25.18 8.04 -41.59
C PHE A 522 -24.78 7.57 -42.99
N SER A 523 -25.06 8.41 -43.99
CA SER A 523 -24.32 8.49 -45.26
C SER A 523 -23.25 9.57 -45.12
N ALA A 524 -22.00 9.23 -45.41
CA ALA A 524 -20.90 10.20 -45.51
C ALA A 524 -21.12 11.16 -46.69
N PRO A 525 -20.63 12.41 -46.59
CA PRO A 525 -19.57 12.78 -47.53
C PRO A 525 -18.53 13.81 -47.06
N ASN A 526 -17.33 13.63 -47.63
CA ASN A 526 -16.37 14.60 -48.17
C ASN A 526 -15.85 15.78 -47.32
N ILE A 527 -14.53 15.67 -47.09
CA ILE A 527 -13.58 16.70 -46.71
C ILE A 527 -13.32 17.63 -47.91
N SER A 528 -13.43 18.94 -47.72
CA SER A 528 -12.71 19.94 -48.51
C SER A 528 -12.31 21.18 -47.68
N ARG A 529 -11.00 21.43 -47.74
CA ARG A 529 -10.19 22.62 -47.37
C ARG A 529 -10.86 24.01 -47.39
N ALA A 530 -10.45 24.87 -46.44
CA ALA A 530 -9.87 26.23 -46.65
C ALA A 530 -9.61 26.92 -45.27
N THR A 531 -8.36 27.04 -44.80
CA THR A 531 -7.47 28.24 -44.77
C THR A 531 -7.86 29.45 -43.89
N ASN A 532 -6.97 29.70 -42.90
CA ASN A 532 -6.38 30.98 -42.41
C ASN A 532 -7.26 32.10 -41.82
N LEU A 533 -6.98 32.51 -40.56
CA LEU A 533 -6.30 33.81 -40.22
C LEU A 533 -6.21 34.10 -38.70
N SER A 534 -4.95 34.20 -38.25
CA SER A 534 -4.29 35.11 -37.29
C SER A 534 -5.01 35.83 -36.12
N ILE A 535 -4.42 35.64 -34.92
CA ILE A 535 -3.83 36.63 -33.97
C ILE A 535 -4.67 37.85 -33.52
N ILE A 536 -4.82 38.03 -32.19
CA ILE A 536 -4.37 39.16 -31.33
C ILE A 536 -5.25 39.26 -30.07
N GLY A 537 -4.61 39.30 -28.89
CA GLY A 537 -5.00 40.24 -27.82
C GLY A 537 -5.47 39.64 -26.49
N SER A 538 -4.53 39.42 -25.56
CA SER A 538 -4.81 39.67 -24.13
C SER A 538 -4.88 41.19 -23.88
N PRO A 539 -5.60 41.65 -22.83
CA PRO A 539 -4.88 41.94 -21.59
C PRO A 539 -5.66 41.68 -20.28
N ALA A 540 -4.88 41.26 -19.27
CA ALA A 540 -4.89 41.60 -17.85
C ALA A 540 -6.16 42.11 -17.14
N GLY A 541 -6.45 41.54 -15.95
CA GLY A 541 -7.22 42.24 -14.93
C GLY A 541 -7.61 41.49 -13.66
N SER A 542 -6.71 41.42 -12.67
CA SER A 542 -6.98 41.43 -11.21
C SER A 542 -7.68 40.18 -10.59
N LYS A 543 -7.65 39.86 -9.30
CA LYS A 543 -6.89 40.18 -8.07
C LYS A 543 -7.58 39.30 -6.99
N HIS A 544 -6.80 38.66 -6.11
CA HIS A 544 -7.19 38.14 -4.77
C HIS A 544 -8.18 36.93 -4.77
N CYS A 545 -8.05 35.91 -3.92
CA CYS A 545 -7.83 35.96 -2.46
C CYS A 545 -6.90 34.84 -1.97
N ASN A 546 -5.76 35.23 -1.40
CA ASN A 546 -4.85 34.38 -0.64
C ASN A 546 -5.05 34.73 0.86
N GLY A 547 -6.17 34.28 1.43
CA GLY A 547 -6.66 34.72 2.75
C GLY A 547 -6.77 33.63 3.83
N ASN A 548 -6.92 32.35 3.46
CA ASN A 548 -7.27 31.31 4.44
C ASN A 548 -6.06 30.57 5.06
N ARG A 549 -4.82 30.80 4.60
CA ARG A 549 -3.63 30.11 5.14
C ARG A 549 -3.10 30.64 6.50
N ARG A 550 -3.52 31.82 6.98
CA ARG A 550 -2.90 32.47 8.16
C ARG A 550 -3.67 32.39 9.48
N LEU A 551 -4.98 32.13 9.46
CA LEU A 551 -5.76 32.09 10.71
C LEU A 551 -5.69 30.72 11.41
N PHE A 552 -5.55 29.61 10.67
CA PHE A 552 -5.53 28.27 11.25
C PHE A 552 -4.19 27.85 11.88
N LYS A 553 -3.04 28.40 11.46
CA LYS A 553 -1.77 28.11 12.16
C LYS A 553 -1.68 28.74 13.56
N SER A 554 -2.46 29.78 13.85
CA SER A 554 -2.29 30.57 15.09
C SER A 554 -2.91 29.96 16.35
N VAL A 555 -3.85 29.03 16.20
CA VAL A 555 -4.45 28.30 17.34
C VAL A 555 -3.68 27.00 17.64
N TRP A 556 -2.89 26.51 16.67
CA TRP A 556 -2.19 25.22 16.72
C TRP A 556 -0.67 25.34 16.77
N THR A 557 -0.12 26.55 16.95
CA THR A 557 1.30 26.76 17.21
C THR A 557 1.47 27.67 18.42
N THR A 558 2.10 27.15 19.47
CA THR A 558 2.93 27.97 20.36
C THR A 558 4.39 27.52 20.28
N PRO A 559 5.37 28.44 20.39
CA PRO A 559 6.76 28.16 20.08
C PRO A 559 7.60 27.86 21.32
N SER A 560 8.53 26.92 21.15
CA SER A 560 9.89 26.82 21.70
C SER A 560 10.17 27.28 23.15
N HIS A 561 10.71 26.37 23.96
CA HIS A 561 12.16 26.38 24.23
C HIS A 561 12.62 25.12 24.98
N SER A 562 13.79 24.62 24.55
CA SER A 562 14.71 23.73 25.28
C SER A 562 14.19 22.32 25.59
N TRP A 563 14.58 21.31 24.79
CA TRP A 563 15.06 19.99 25.25
C TRP A 563 15.80 19.28 24.08
N MET A 564 17.04 19.69 23.82
CA MET A 564 18.10 18.83 23.28
C MET A 564 19.09 18.70 24.42
N GLU A 565 18.98 17.64 25.22
CA GLU A 565 20.04 17.03 26.04
C GLU A 565 19.42 15.89 26.88
N TYR A 566 20.04 14.71 26.81
CA TYR A 566 19.76 13.47 27.55
C TYR A 566 18.55 12.60 27.13
N MET A 567 18.78 11.69 26.17
CA MET A 567 18.89 10.23 26.42
C MET A 567 19.13 9.47 25.11
#